data_AF-A0A4Q5J940-F1
#
_entry.id   AF-A0A4Q5J940-F1
#
_cell.length_a   1.000
_cell.length_b   1.000
_cell.length_c   1.000
_cell.angle_alpha   90.00
_cell.angle_beta   90.00
_cell.angle_gamma   90.00
#
_symmetry.space_group_name_H-M   'P 1'
#
loop_
_entity.id
_entity.type
_entity.pdbx_description
1 polymer ?
#
loop_
_entity_poly.entity_id
_entity_poly.type
_entity_poly.pdbx_seq_one_letter_code
_entity_poly.pdbx_strand_id
1 'polypeptide(L)'
;MRGDRVEIVIDAGGEVRTYDIVATRNGRRVEIETGRGLVTVSEVTRSGTPVRTARFMASRILALVEHPAADANIARDVIEPRAIRSS
;
A
#
# COMPACT_ATOMS: atom_id res chain seq x y z
N MET A 1 8.61 5.23 12.57
CA MET A 1 8.71 4.41 11.35
C MET A 1 7.58 4.84 10.44
N ARG A 2 7.84 5.07 9.14
CA ARG A 2 6.77 5.43 8.19
C ARG A 2 5.75 4.30 8.19
N GLY A 3 4.49 4.62 8.43
CA GLY A 3 3.42 3.61 8.44
C GLY A 3 3.16 3.10 7.04
N ASP A 4 2.11 2.29 6.90
CA ASP A 4 1.71 1.66 5.65
C ASP A 4 1.65 2.65 4.48
N ARG A 5 1.98 2.15 3.29
CA ARG A 5 1.78 2.86 2.02
C ARG A 5 0.90 2.02 1.12
N VAL A 6 0.01 2.69 0.39
CA VAL A 6 -0.73 2.08 -0.72
C VAL A 6 -0.38 2.84 -1.98
N GLU A 7 0.06 2.10 -2.99
CA GLU A 7 0.28 2.60 -4.33
C GLU A 7 -0.92 2.21 -5.20
N ILE A 8 -1.54 3.19 -5.86
CA ILE A 8 -2.65 2.98 -6.79
C ILE A 8 -2.23 3.44 -8.17
N VAL A 9 -2.34 2.55 -9.15
CA VAL A 9 -2.17 2.84 -10.57
C VAL A 9 -3.54 2.87 -11.22
N ILE A 10 -3.85 3.94 -11.96
CA ILE A 10 -5.13 4.11 -12.65
C ILE A 10 -4.95 4.45 -14.13
N ASP A 11 -5.98 4.13 -14.92
CA ASP A 11 -6.22 4.77 -16.22
C ASP A 11 -6.97 6.11 -16.04
N ALA A 12 -6.28 7.19 -16.35
CA ALA A 12 -6.78 8.56 -16.31
C ALA A 12 -7.38 9.03 -17.65
N GLY A 13 -7.82 8.11 -18.51
CA GLY A 13 -8.43 8.41 -19.81
C GLY A 13 -7.41 8.43 -20.93
N GLY A 14 -6.64 7.35 -21.06
CA GLY A 14 -5.59 7.17 -22.07
C GLY A 14 -4.17 7.44 -21.57
N GLU A 15 -4.03 7.75 -20.28
CA GLU A 15 -2.74 7.92 -19.60
C GLU A 15 -2.76 7.11 -18.30
N VAL A 16 -1.63 6.49 -17.96
CA VAL A 16 -1.44 5.81 -16.68
C VAL A 16 -0.99 6.82 -15.63
N ARG A 17 -1.64 6.82 -14.46
CA ARG A 17 -1.23 7.63 -13.31
C ARG A 17 -1.03 6.78 -12.07
N THR A 18 0.03 7.09 -11.33
CA THR A 18 0.37 6.43 -10.06
C THR A 18 0.18 7.41 -8.90
N TYR A 19 -0.45 6.94 -7.82
CA TYR A 19 -0.71 7.69 -6.61
C TYR A 19 -0.21 6.91 -5.40
N ASP A 20 0.56 7.58 -4.53
CA ASP A 20 0.94 7.05 -3.23
C ASP A 20 0.12 7.68 -2.10
N ILE A 21 -0.50 6.83 -1.29
CA ILE A 21 -1.11 7.22 0.00
C ILE A 21 -0.25 6.61 1.09
N VAL A 22 0.33 7.45 1.95
CA VAL A 22 1.27 7.03 2.99
C VAL A 22 0.74 7.46 4.35
N ALA A 23 0.78 6.57 5.34
CA ALA A 23 0.56 6.95 6.73
C ALA A 23 1.70 7.87 7.20
N THR A 24 1.39 9.15 7.36
CA THR A 24 2.39 10.21 7.54
C THR A 24 2.94 10.33 8.96
N ARG A 25 2.30 9.68 9.95
CA ARG A 25 2.69 9.75 11.37
C ARG A 25 2.70 8.38 12.02
N ASN A 26 3.53 8.24 13.06
CA ASN A 26 3.60 7.03 13.87
C ASN A 26 2.21 6.64 14.42
N GLY A 27 1.86 5.36 14.31
CA GLY A 27 0.59 4.83 14.81
C GLY A 27 -0.63 5.15 13.94
N ARG A 28 -0.43 5.82 12.80
CA ARG A 28 -1.43 5.86 11.72
C ARG A 28 -1.19 4.70 10.76
N ARG A 29 -2.26 4.30 10.10
CA ARG A 29 -2.24 3.25 9.06
C ARG A 29 -3.00 3.74 7.84
N VAL A 30 -2.86 3.02 6.73
CA VAL A 30 -3.70 3.23 5.55
C VAL A 30 -4.77 2.13 5.53
N GLU A 31 -6.02 2.53 5.33
CA GLU A 31 -7.15 1.62 5.18
C GLU A 31 -7.73 1.72 3.77
N ILE A 32 -8.18 0.59 3.26
CA ILE A 32 -8.79 0.45 1.95
C ILE A 32 -10.20 -0.09 2.13
N GLU A 33 -11.19 0.64 1.60
CA GLU A 33 -12.58 0.21 1.56
C GLU A 33 -13.06 0.17 0.10
N THR A 34 -13.60 -0.96 -0.33
CA THR A 34 -14.18 -1.10 -1.68
C THR A 34 -15.69 -1.23 -1.58
N GLY A 35 -16.41 -0.34 -2.28
CA GLY A 35 -17.87 -0.34 -2.26
C GLY A 35 -18.47 0.62 -3.28
N ARG A 36 -19.66 0.29 -3.79
CA ARG A 36 -20.43 1.13 -4.72
C ARG A 36 -19.62 1.62 -5.95
N GLY A 37 -18.74 0.77 -6.47
CA GLY A 37 -17.89 1.10 -7.63
C GLY A 37 -16.73 2.06 -7.32
N LEU A 38 -16.46 2.33 -6.04
CA LEU A 38 -15.34 3.14 -5.59
C LEU A 38 -14.39 2.30 -4.72
N VAL A 39 -13.11 2.63 -4.81
CA VAL A 39 -12.11 2.26 -3.81
C VAL A 39 -11.73 3.53 -3.06
N THR A 40 -11.98 3.52 -1.77
CA THR A 40 -11.63 4.59 -0.83
C THR A 40 -10.36 4.19 -0.11
N VAL A 41 -9.34 5.05 -0.15
CA VAL A 41 -8.07 4.83 0.52
C VAL A 41 -7.87 5.96 1.52
N SER A 42 -7.78 5.64 2.80
CA SER A 42 -7.70 6.63 3.87
C SER A 42 -6.49 6.40 4.76
N GLU A 43 -5.73 7.46 5.02
CA GLU A 43 -4.89 7.50 6.21
C GLU A 43 -5.81 7.68 7.41
N VAL A 44 -5.70 6.78 8.39
CA VAL A 44 -6.49 6.80 9.62
C VAL A 44 -5.59 6.92 10.86
N THR A 45 -6.11 7.55 11.91
CA THR A 45 -5.50 7.52 13.23
C THR A 45 -5.51 6.10 13.81
N ARG A 46 -4.82 5.90 14.94
CA ARG A 46 -4.87 4.65 15.70
C ARG A 46 -6.30 4.23 16.09
N SER A 47 -7.20 5.19 16.29
CA SER A 47 -8.61 4.97 16.61
C SER A 47 -9.50 4.76 15.38
N GLY A 48 -8.93 4.72 14.17
CA GLY A 48 -9.67 4.56 12.91
C GLY A 48 -10.28 5.85 12.36
N THR A 49 -9.96 7.02 12.93
CA THR A 49 -10.50 8.30 12.41
C THR A 49 -9.75 8.69 11.13
N PRO A 50 -10.42 8.88 9.99
CA PRO A 50 -9.77 9.29 8.76
C PRO A 50 -9.24 10.72 8.88
N VAL A 51 -7.99 10.93 8.47
CA VAL A 51 -7.32 12.24 8.46
C VAL A 51 -6.99 12.71 7.06
N ARG A 52 -6.93 11.79 6.10
CA ARG A 52 -6.79 12.08 4.67
C ARG A 52 -7.44 10.94 3.90
N THR A 53 -8.23 11.27 2.89
CA THR A 53 -8.96 10.28 2.09
C THR A 53 -8.81 10.60 0.61
N ALA A 54 -8.52 9.56 -0.18
CA ALA A 54 -8.60 9.55 -1.63
C ALA A 54 -9.68 8.57 -2.08
N ARG A 55 -10.32 8.84 -3.22
CA ARG A 55 -11.32 7.95 -3.82
C ARG A 55 -11.02 7.75 -5.29
N PHE A 56 -11.10 6.50 -5.71
CA PHE A 56 -10.83 6.08 -7.08
C PHE A 56 -12.02 5.30 -7.60
N MET A 57 -12.36 5.48 -8.88
CA MET A 57 -13.32 4.60 -9.54
C MET A 57 -12.71 3.22 -9.69
N ALA A 58 -13.35 2.19 -9.15
CA ALA A 58 -12.83 0.83 -9.18
C ALA A 58 -12.58 0.35 -10.61
N SER A 59 -13.43 0.75 -11.56
CA SER A 59 -13.32 0.40 -12.98
C SER A 59 -12.08 0.98 -13.69
N ARG A 60 -11.38 1.94 -13.08
CA ARG A 60 -10.20 2.58 -13.65
C ARG A 60 -8.90 2.16 -12.97
N ILE A 61 -8.95 1.35 -11.91
CA ILE A 61 -7.75 0.90 -11.21
C ILE A 61 -7.10 -0.22 -12.02
N LEU A 62 -5.84 -0.01 -12.37
CA LEU A 62 -4.99 -0.99 -13.05
C LEU A 62 -4.23 -1.84 -12.03
N ALA A 63 -3.80 -1.24 -10.92
CA ALA A 63 -3.14 -1.93 -9.82
C ALA A 63 -3.39 -1.22 -8.49
N LEU A 64 -3.47 -2.00 -7.42
CA LEU A 64 -3.49 -1.53 -6.04
C LEU A 64 -2.49 -2.41 -5.26
N VAL A 65 -1.46 -1.78 -4.71
CA VAL A 65 -0.37 -2.49 -4.04
C VAL A 65 -0.24 -1.96 -2.63
N GLU A 66 -0.40 -2.87 -1.66
CA GLU A 66 -0.18 -2.59 -0.25
C GLU A 66 1.30 -2.81 0.07
N HIS A 67 1.92 -1.78 0.65
CA HIS A 67 3.26 -1.81 1.20
C HIS A 67 3.14 -1.66 2.71
N PRO A 68 2.85 -2.75 3.45
CA PRO A 68 2.79 -2.69 4.90
C PRO A 68 4.13 -2.21 5.44
N ALA A 69 4.09 -1.40 6.50
CA ALA A 69 5.33 -1.05 7.18
C ALA A 69 6.03 -2.36 7.58
N ALA A 70 7.30 -2.52 7.19
CA ALA A 70 8.09 -3.62 7.70
C ALA A 70 8.14 -3.45 9.22
N ASP A 71 7.47 -4.35 9.95
CA ASP A 71 7.88 -4.64 11.32
C ASP A 71 9.40 -4.82 11.24
N ALA A 72 10.14 -4.22 12.17
CA ALA A 72 11.60 -4.27 12.21
C ALA A 72 12.13 -5.69 12.53
N ASN A 73 11.66 -6.73 11.81
CA ASN A 73 11.97 -8.14 12.03
C ASN A 73 11.67 -9.07 10.83
N ILE A 74 11.66 -8.59 9.58
CA ILE A 74 11.78 -9.49 8.40
C ILE A 74 13.06 -9.29 7.59
N ALA A 75 14.04 -8.56 8.13
CA ALA A 75 15.40 -8.65 7.62
C ALA A 75 16.08 -9.90 8.22
N ARG A 76 15.84 -11.09 7.65
CA ARG A 76 16.83 -12.19 7.70
C ARG A 76 16.65 -13.39 6.77
N ASP A 77 15.51 -13.59 6.14
CA ASP A 77 15.38 -14.70 5.17
C ASP A 77 15.55 -14.18 3.73
N VAL A 78 16.63 -13.45 3.48
CA VAL A 78 17.21 -13.46 2.13
C VAL A 78 17.84 -14.84 2.00
N ILE A 79 17.15 -15.71 1.24
CA ILE A 79 17.63 -17.05 0.89
C ILE A 79 18.96 -16.86 0.15
N GLU A 80 20.09 -17.01 0.86
CA GLU A 80 21.36 -17.17 0.17
C GLU A 80 21.31 -18.50 -0.58
N PRO A 81 21.55 -18.51 -1.91
CA PRO A 81 21.57 -19.75 -2.67
C PRO A 81 22.71 -20.61 -2.11
N ARG A 82 22.34 -21.68 -1.40
CA ARG A 82 23.29 -22.64 -0.84
C ARG A 82 24.04 -23.27 -2.00
N ALA A 83 25.30 -22.87 -2.18
CA ALA A 83 26.18 -23.48 -3.17
C ALA A 83 26.24 -24.99 -2.93
N ILE A 84 25.71 -25.76 -3.88
CA ILE A 84 25.82 -27.21 -3.89
C ILE A 84 27.30 -27.51 -4.15
N ARG A 85 28.04 -27.86 -3.10
CA ARG A 85 29.40 -28.37 -3.26
C ARG A 85 29.28 -29.78 -3.86
N SER A 86 29.61 -29.91 -5.13
CA SER A 86 29.85 -31.18 -5.79
C SER A 86 31.12 -31.81 -5.20
N SER A 87 30.96 -32.96 -4.58
CA SER A 87 32.04 -33.92 -4.29
C SER A 87 32.34 -34.76 -5.52
#